data_AF-A0A3N5RJM1-F1
#
_entry.id   AF-A0A3N5RJM1-F1
#
_cell.length_a   1.000
_cell.length_b   1.000
_cell.length_c   1.000
_cell.angle_alpha   90.00
_cell.angle_beta   90.00
_cell.angle_gamma   90.00
#
_symmetry.space_group_name_H-M   'P 1'
#
loop_
_entity.id
_entity.type
_entity.pdbx_description
1 polymer ?
#
loop_
_entity_poly.entity_id
_entity_poly.type
_entity_poly.pdbx_seq_one_letter_code
_entity_poly.pdbx_strand_id
1 'polypeptide(L)'
;MRPITVNGRYYQLYPPERYLGHVEESFEIDFDRAAFLAVDVYGHGFPESNEVKDHPSFNAEKNKPWDDITINYIAPALKAARLAKMPIVYAHNSSPNIAINRSEFGKVMGRSLQTNMEVLLSEAKGLVDPLEYNSSECAHLLNISPIVAPQPGDYFIRKHFYSGFKDTRLDTLLRNLDVRTLFCAGFDASVCLLCTIIDAFELNYQVVLLRDAVRAIEIPEDEAIGYSFTDRIIKWIESMLGYSITTKEFIDVTASIDSEAGKLVVG
;
A
#
# COMPACT_ATOMS: atom_id res chain seq x y z
N MET A 1 17.47 -19.17 3.92
CA MET A 1 17.15 -19.15 2.49
C MET A 1 16.18 -20.27 2.24
N ARG A 2 14.94 -19.91 1.98
CA ARG A 2 13.82 -20.81 1.76
C ARG A 2 13.20 -20.46 0.40
N PRO A 3 13.65 -21.10 -0.69
CA PRO A 3 13.11 -20.83 -2.00
C PRO A 3 11.65 -21.26 -2.07
N ILE A 4 10.79 -20.40 -2.63
CA ILE A 4 9.39 -20.71 -2.92
C ILE A 4 9.08 -20.25 -4.34
N THR A 5 8.37 -21.10 -5.07
CA THR A 5 7.81 -20.76 -6.38
C THR A 5 6.54 -19.94 -6.20
N VAL A 6 6.49 -18.77 -6.83
CA VAL A 6 5.31 -17.93 -6.92
C VAL A 6 4.83 -17.95 -8.37
N ASN A 7 3.54 -18.16 -8.57
CA ASN A 7 2.91 -17.99 -9.88
C ASN A 7 2.31 -16.60 -9.93
N GLY A 8 2.77 -15.78 -10.86
CA GLY A 8 2.21 -14.45 -11.08
C GLY A 8 2.23 -14.08 -12.54
N ARG A 9 1.93 -12.81 -12.82
CA ARG A 9 1.91 -12.30 -14.18
C ARG A 9 2.64 -10.99 -14.33
N TYR A 10 3.04 -10.69 -15.56
CA TYR A 10 3.58 -9.41 -15.98
C TYR A 10 3.03 -9.05 -17.36
N TYR A 11 3.26 -7.83 -17.85
CA TYR A 11 2.77 -7.37 -19.15
C TYR A 11 3.92 -7.15 -20.13
N GLN A 12 3.97 -7.92 -21.20
CA GLN A 12 5.07 -7.91 -22.15
C GLN A 12 4.85 -6.87 -23.26
N LEU A 13 5.67 -5.82 -23.27
CA LEU A 13 5.68 -4.73 -24.26
C LEU A 13 6.49 -5.05 -25.54
N TYR A 14 6.83 -6.32 -25.75
CA TYR A 14 7.57 -6.79 -26.91
C TYR A 14 6.72 -7.79 -27.70
N PRO A 15 6.78 -7.80 -29.04
CA PRO A 15 7.46 -6.81 -29.90
C PRO A 15 6.72 -5.45 -29.94
N PRO A 16 7.40 -4.34 -30.28
CA PRO A 16 6.82 -2.99 -30.20
C PRO A 16 5.67 -2.75 -31.19
N GLU A 17 5.60 -3.51 -32.29
CA GLU A 17 4.52 -3.42 -33.27
C GLU A 17 3.21 -4.02 -32.77
N ARG A 18 3.28 -4.95 -31.82
CA ARG A 18 2.13 -5.58 -31.17
C ARG A 18 2.55 -6.25 -29.87
N TYR A 19 2.23 -5.61 -28.74
CA TYR A 19 2.50 -6.15 -27.42
C TYR A 19 1.82 -7.52 -27.24
N LEU A 20 2.56 -8.49 -26.70
CA LEU A 20 2.07 -9.85 -26.44
C LEU A 20 1.03 -9.91 -25.32
N GLY A 21 1.00 -8.89 -24.46
CA GLY A 21 0.01 -8.78 -23.40
C GLY A 21 0.48 -9.43 -22.10
N HIS A 22 -0.47 -9.91 -21.30
CA HIS A 22 -0.14 -10.57 -20.03
C HIS A 22 0.50 -11.93 -20.28
N VAL A 23 1.56 -12.22 -19.53
CA VAL A 23 2.24 -13.51 -19.49
C VAL A 23 2.19 -14.00 -18.05
N GLU A 24 1.68 -15.22 -17.86
CA GLU A 24 1.75 -15.94 -16.60
C GLU A 24 3.10 -16.64 -16.52
N GLU A 25 3.81 -16.48 -15.40
CA GLU A 25 5.14 -17.04 -15.19
C GLU A 25 5.32 -17.49 -13.74
N SER A 26 5.97 -18.64 -13.58
CA SER A 26 6.46 -19.11 -12.29
C SER A 26 7.86 -18.55 -12.05
N PHE A 27 8.07 -17.88 -10.93
CA PHE A 27 9.37 -17.35 -10.53
C PHE A 27 9.68 -17.74 -9.08
N GLU A 28 10.97 -17.80 -8.74
CA GLU A 28 11.40 -18.14 -7.38
C GLU A 28 11.68 -16.88 -6.57
N ILE A 29 11.34 -16.93 -5.28
CA ILE A 29 11.73 -15.94 -4.28
C ILE A 29 12.39 -16.63 -3.08
N ASP A 30 13.23 -15.92 -2.33
CA ASP A 30 13.66 -16.37 -0.99
C ASP A 30 12.68 -15.85 0.06
N PHE A 31 11.84 -16.74 0.59
CA PHE A 31 10.80 -16.38 1.55
C PHE A 31 11.36 -15.80 2.85
N ASP A 32 12.53 -16.27 3.31
CA ASP A 32 13.18 -15.74 4.53
C ASP A 32 13.67 -14.30 4.33
N ARG A 33 13.72 -13.82 3.08
CA ARG A 33 14.14 -12.47 2.67
C ARG A 33 12.99 -11.72 1.98
N ALA A 34 11.75 -12.08 2.27
CA ALA A 34 10.57 -11.39 1.80
C ALA A 34 9.93 -10.57 2.93
N ALA A 35 9.29 -9.47 2.60
CA ALA A 35 8.44 -8.71 3.52
C ALA A 35 7.13 -8.30 2.86
N PHE A 36 6.10 -8.14 3.69
CA PHE A 36 4.84 -7.54 3.28
C PHE A 36 4.90 -6.03 3.53
N LEU A 37 4.69 -5.22 2.50
CA LEU A 37 4.71 -3.76 2.56
C LEU A 37 3.31 -3.20 2.33
N ALA A 38 2.70 -2.70 3.40
CA ALA A 38 1.42 -2.00 3.37
C ALA A 38 1.66 -0.48 3.26
N VAL A 39 1.25 0.12 2.14
CA VAL A 39 1.41 1.56 1.90
C VAL A 39 0.09 2.29 2.13
N ASP A 40 0.08 3.25 3.05
CA ASP A 40 -1.03 4.17 3.31
C ASP A 40 -2.42 3.48 3.41
N VAL A 41 -2.48 2.34 4.08
CA VAL A 41 -3.74 1.63 4.35
C VAL A 41 -4.45 2.32 5.51
N TYR A 42 -5.25 3.33 5.16
CA TYR A 42 -6.10 4.03 6.10
C TYR A 42 -7.46 3.34 6.28
N GLY A 43 -8.17 3.77 7.30
CA GLY A 43 -9.58 3.50 7.50
C GLY A 43 -10.02 4.06 8.83
N HIS A 44 -11.18 4.72 8.86
CA HIS A 44 -11.88 4.84 10.13
C HIS A 44 -12.25 3.43 10.57
N GLY A 45 -12.01 3.11 11.84
CA GLY A 45 -12.49 1.86 12.42
C GLY A 45 -13.96 1.72 12.05
N PHE A 46 -14.27 0.70 11.24
CA PHE A 46 -15.59 0.40 10.71
C PHE A 46 -16.55 0.40 11.89
N PRO A 47 -17.28 1.50 12.15
CA PRO A 47 -18.03 1.54 13.38
C PRO A 47 -19.18 0.55 13.21
N GLU A 48 -19.60 -0.11 14.29
CA GLU A 48 -20.87 -0.85 14.27
C GLU A 48 -22.06 0.04 13.85
N SER A 49 -21.87 1.37 13.89
CA SER A 49 -22.75 2.39 13.31
C SER A 49 -22.15 3.04 12.05
N ASN A 50 -22.89 3.02 10.94
CA ASN A 50 -22.55 3.57 9.62
C ASN A 50 -22.30 5.11 9.54
N GLU A 51 -21.85 5.79 10.59
CA GLU A 51 -21.65 7.23 10.61
C GLU A 51 -20.17 7.60 10.39
N VAL A 52 -19.72 7.56 9.13
CA VAL A 52 -18.55 8.33 8.71
C VAL A 52 -19.06 9.69 8.23
N LYS A 53 -18.67 10.78 8.90
CA LYS A 53 -19.06 12.14 8.48
C LYS A 53 -18.28 12.51 7.22
N ASP A 54 -18.99 12.93 6.17
CA ASP A 54 -18.40 13.50 4.97
C ASP A 54 -17.46 14.67 5.32
N HIS A 55 -16.26 14.65 4.75
CA HIS A 55 -15.26 15.72 4.86
C HIS A 55 -15.10 16.41 3.49
N PRO A 56 -14.81 17.72 3.41
CA PRO A 56 -14.62 18.42 2.14
C PRO A 56 -13.59 17.79 1.19
N SER A 57 -12.60 17.09 1.76
CA SER A 57 -11.57 16.35 1.01
C SER A 57 -11.87 14.84 0.82
N PHE A 58 -12.89 14.28 1.50
CA PHE A 58 -13.21 12.84 1.47
C PHE A 58 -14.72 12.58 1.63
N ASN A 59 -15.32 11.88 0.65
CA ASN A 59 -16.73 11.50 0.65
C ASN A 59 -16.86 10.04 1.09
N ALA A 60 -17.74 9.77 2.07
CA ALA A 60 -17.88 8.44 2.68
C ALA A 60 -18.39 7.38 1.69
N GLU A 61 -19.34 7.72 0.80
CA GLU A 61 -19.82 6.80 -0.23
C GLU A 61 -18.72 6.47 -1.27
N LYS A 62 -17.92 7.48 -1.64
CA LYS A 62 -16.78 7.30 -2.55
C LYS A 62 -15.64 6.46 -1.95
N ASN A 63 -15.58 6.36 -0.62
CA ASN A 63 -14.59 5.55 0.08
C ASN A 63 -14.98 4.07 0.18
N LYS A 64 -16.26 3.70 -0.01
CA LYS A 64 -16.71 2.30 0.11
C LYS A 64 -15.85 1.31 -0.72
N PRO A 65 -15.45 1.59 -1.97
CA PRO A 65 -14.58 0.68 -2.71
C PRO A 65 -13.21 0.47 -2.05
N TRP A 66 -12.68 1.47 -1.37
CA TRP A 66 -11.41 1.39 -0.63
C TRP A 66 -11.55 0.55 0.64
N ASP A 67 -12.67 0.72 1.33
CA ASP A 67 -13.05 -0.08 2.49
C ASP A 67 -13.23 -1.56 2.09
N ASP A 68 -13.94 -1.82 1.00
CA ASP A 68 -14.14 -3.18 0.45
C ASP A 68 -12.80 -3.82 0.11
N ILE A 69 -11.86 -3.09 -0.50
CA ILE A 69 -10.50 -3.59 -0.78
C ILE A 69 -9.75 -3.91 0.51
N THR A 70 -9.83 -3.00 1.48
CA THR A 70 -9.15 -3.15 2.78
C THR A 70 -9.65 -4.38 3.54
N ILE A 71 -10.97 -4.56 3.61
CA ILE A 71 -11.62 -5.66 4.33
C ILE A 71 -11.39 -7.00 3.62
N ASN A 72 -11.62 -7.04 2.31
CA ASN A 72 -11.73 -8.31 1.59
C ASN A 72 -10.39 -8.82 1.05
N TYR A 73 -9.38 -7.96 0.92
CA TYR A 73 -8.09 -8.31 0.31
C TYR A 73 -6.90 -7.95 1.19
N ILE A 74 -6.78 -6.70 1.66
CA ILE A 74 -5.60 -6.29 2.46
C ILE A 74 -5.58 -6.97 3.85
N ALA A 75 -6.70 -6.98 4.57
CA ALA A 75 -6.80 -7.62 5.88
C ALA A 75 -6.46 -9.13 5.86
N PRO A 76 -7.03 -9.95 4.96
CA PRO A 76 -6.62 -11.34 4.86
C PRO A 76 -5.16 -11.52 4.43
N ALA A 77 -4.62 -10.67 3.55
CA ALA A 77 -3.20 -10.70 3.18
C ALA A 77 -2.29 -10.44 4.40
N LEU A 78 -2.57 -9.41 5.20
CA LEU A 78 -1.84 -9.12 6.44
C LEU A 78 -1.89 -10.29 7.43
N LYS A 79 -3.07 -10.92 7.57
CA LYS A 79 -3.21 -12.09 8.44
C LYS A 79 -2.41 -13.29 7.93
N ALA A 80 -2.38 -13.51 6.62
CA ALA A 80 -1.60 -14.57 5.97
C ALA A 80 -0.09 -14.37 6.16
N ALA A 81 0.40 -13.14 5.94
CA ALA A 81 1.79 -12.77 6.19
C ALA A 81 2.18 -13.02 7.65
N ARG A 82 1.30 -12.67 8.60
CA ARG A 82 1.54 -12.86 10.03
C ARG A 82 1.59 -14.33 10.44
N LEU A 83 0.68 -15.17 9.93
CA LEU A 83 0.69 -16.62 10.16
C LEU A 83 2.00 -17.23 9.65
N ALA A 84 2.44 -16.82 8.46
CA ALA A 84 3.69 -17.29 7.88
C ALA A 84 4.95 -16.64 8.48
N LYS A 85 4.80 -15.77 9.50
CA LYS A 85 5.88 -15.04 10.17
C LYS A 85 6.73 -14.19 9.22
N MET A 86 6.13 -13.72 8.13
CA MET A 86 6.76 -12.75 7.23
C MET A 86 6.81 -11.39 7.93
N PRO A 87 7.94 -10.65 7.88
CA PRO A 87 7.99 -9.27 8.34
C PRO A 87 6.91 -8.41 7.67
N ILE A 88 6.15 -7.67 8.47
CA ILE A 88 5.13 -6.72 8.00
C ILE A 88 5.65 -5.30 8.25
N VAL A 89 5.65 -4.47 7.22
CA VAL A 89 6.09 -3.09 7.26
C VAL A 89 4.97 -2.19 6.77
N TYR A 90 4.60 -1.20 7.58
CA TYR A 90 3.67 -0.15 7.22
C TYR A 90 4.45 1.10 6.81
N ALA A 91 4.16 1.66 5.64
CA ALA A 91 4.61 2.98 5.22
C ALA A 91 3.40 3.92 5.24
N HIS A 92 3.35 4.82 6.21
CA HIS A 92 2.15 5.58 6.56
C HIS A 92 2.44 7.08 6.57
N ASN A 93 1.61 7.89 5.90
CA ASN A 93 1.80 9.33 5.93
C ASN A 93 1.72 9.90 7.35
N SER A 94 2.49 10.96 7.60
CA SER A 94 2.53 11.71 8.83
C SER A 94 3.03 13.12 8.55
N SER A 95 2.90 14.01 9.52
CA SER A 95 3.18 15.45 9.40
C SER A 95 4.36 15.83 10.30
N PRO A 96 5.62 15.57 9.89
CA PRO A 96 6.77 16.00 10.66
C PRO A 96 6.85 17.54 10.76
N ASN A 97 7.51 18.04 11.81
CA ASN A 97 7.72 19.46 12.12
C ASN A 97 8.76 20.12 11.18
N ILE A 98 8.52 20.05 9.86
CA ILE A 98 9.43 20.52 8.81
C ILE A 98 8.83 21.64 7.96
N ALA A 99 7.71 22.22 8.40
CA ALA A 99 6.97 23.27 7.69
C ALA A 99 6.57 22.87 6.25
N ILE A 100 5.89 21.74 6.09
CA ILE A 100 5.52 21.12 4.79
C ILE A 100 4.84 22.13 3.86
N ASN A 101 3.98 23.02 4.38
CA ASN A 101 3.26 23.99 3.57
C ASN A 101 4.16 25.05 2.90
N ARG A 102 5.43 25.17 3.32
CA ARG A 102 6.41 26.05 2.64
C ARG A 102 6.97 25.43 1.36
N SER A 103 6.90 24.10 1.22
CA SER A 103 7.39 23.36 0.06
C SER A 103 6.43 23.45 -1.14
N GLU A 104 6.93 23.20 -2.35
CA GLU A 104 6.07 23.10 -3.53
C GLU A 104 5.08 21.93 -3.44
N PHE A 105 5.48 20.82 -2.81
CA PHE A 105 4.57 19.71 -2.51
C PHE A 105 3.36 20.19 -1.70
N GLY A 106 3.62 20.89 -0.60
CA GLY A 106 2.59 21.46 0.26
C GLY A 106 1.68 22.45 -0.47
N LYS A 107 2.25 23.35 -1.28
CA LYS A 107 1.49 24.35 -2.05
C LYS A 107 0.60 23.73 -3.13
N VAL A 108 1.11 22.75 -3.88
CA VAL A 108 0.36 22.08 -4.97
C VAL A 108 -0.77 21.23 -4.38
N MET A 109 -0.48 20.41 -3.37
CA MET A 109 -1.48 19.56 -2.72
C MET A 109 -2.50 20.40 -1.97
N GLY A 110 -2.07 21.42 -1.23
CA GLY A 110 -2.98 22.31 -0.51
C GLY A 110 -3.94 23.07 -1.44
N ARG A 111 -3.48 23.47 -2.63
CA ARG A 111 -4.35 24.06 -3.66
C ARG A 111 -5.34 23.04 -4.24
N SER A 112 -4.89 21.81 -4.51
CA SER A 112 -5.72 20.80 -5.18
C SER A 112 -6.77 20.20 -4.26
N LEU A 113 -6.40 19.98 -2.99
CA LEU A 113 -7.27 19.42 -1.95
C LEU A 113 -7.97 20.49 -1.10
N GLN A 114 -7.69 21.77 -1.36
CA GLN A 114 -8.22 22.93 -0.64
C GLN A 114 -8.04 22.81 0.89
N THR A 115 -6.84 22.44 1.32
CA THR A 115 -6.54 22.15 2.74
C THR A 115 -5.12 22.53 3.16
N ASN A 116 -4.90 22.58 4.47
CA ASN A 116 -3.57 22.71 5.05
C ASN A 116 -2.94 21.29 5.16
N MET A 117 -1.80 21.08 4.52
CA MET A 117 -1.19 19.74 4.46
C MET A 117 -0.64 19.27 5.81
N GLU A 118 -0.18 20.18 6.68
CA GLU A 118 0.28 19.83 8.02
C GLU A 118 -0.86 19.31 8.90
N VAL A 119 -2.08 19.81 8.67
CA VAL A 119 -3.30 19.33 9.35
C VAL A 119 -3.79 18.05 8.69
N LEU A 120 -3.88 18.00 7.36
CA LEU A 120 -4.36 16.82 6.64
C LEU A 120 -3.53 15.57 6.94
N LEU A 121 -2.20 15.72 7.02
CA LEU A 121 -1.26 14.63 7.27
C LEU A 121 -0.93 14.47 8.76
N SER A 122 -1.63 15.14 9.66
CA SER A 122 -1.39 14.97 11.11
C SER A 122 -2.04 13.69 11.63
N GLU A 123 -1.34 13.01 12.54
CA GLU A 123 -1.88 11.87 13.30
C GLU A 123 -2.68 12.36 14.52
N ALA A 124 -3.47 11.46 15.12
CA ALA A 124 -4.21 11.78 16.33
C ALA A 124 -3.28 12.13 17.49
N LYS A 125 -3.73 13.02 18.38
CA LYS A 125 -2.94 13.41 19.55
C LYS A 125 -2.60 12.20 20.43
N GLY A 126 -1.36 12.16 20.89
CA GLY A 126 -0.85 11.07 21.73
C GLY A 126 -0.26 9.87 20.95
N LEU A 127 -0.39 9.82 19.62
CA LEU A 127 0.24 8.77 18.79
C LEU A 127 1.67 9.11 18.35
N VAL A 128 2.04 10.39 18.40
CA VAL A 128 3.32 10.92 17.95
C VAL A 128 3.96 11.79 19.02
N ASP A 129 5.30 11.86 18.99
CA ASP A 129 6.04 12.84 19.77
C ASP A 129 5.79 14.25 19.19
N PRO A 130 5.22 15.19 19.97
CA PRO A 130 4.94 16.54 19.50
C PRO A 130 6.19 17.35 19.15
N LEU A 131 7.38 16.94 19.59
CA LEU A 131 8.65 17.56 19.18
C LEU A 131 9.01 17.24 17.73
N GLU A 132 8.63 16.05 17.25
CA GLU A 132 8.96 15.59 15.90
C GLU A 132 7.82 15.77 14.91
N TYR A 133 6.57 15.66 15.34
CA TYR A 133 5.39 15.65 14.46
C TYR A 133 4.26 16.56 14.95
N ASN A 134 3.53 17.09 13.99
CA ASN A 134 2.23 17.72 14.21
C ASN A 134 1.18 16.65 14.50
N SER A 135 0.27 16.95 15.42
CA SER A 135 -0.91 16.14 15.70
C SER A 135 -2.16 17.02 15.77
N SER A 136 -3.32 16.44 15.42
CA SER A 136 -4.59 17.17 15.40
C SER A 136 -5.74 16.31 15.94
N GLU A 137 -6.75 16.98 16.49
CA GLU A 137 -8.04 16.33 16.83
C GLU A 137 -8.83 15.95 15.56
N CYS A 138 -8.52 16.61 14.42
CA CYS A 138 -9.16 16.37 13.13
C CYS A 138 -8.37 15.38 12.25
N ALA A 139 -7.47 14.59 12.84
CA ALA A 139 -6.61 13.60 12.17
C ALA A 139 -7.38 12.34 11.70
N HIS A 140 -8.53 12.55 11.08
CA HIS A 140 -9.48 11.52 10.71
C HIS A 140 -8.97 10.66 9.54
N LEU A 141 -8.36 11.30 8.54
CA LEU A 141 -7.85 10.65 7.34
C LEU A 141 -6.83 9.55 7.64
N LEU A 142 -5.89 9.83 8.55
CA LEU A 142 -4.77 8.93 8.82
C LEU A 142 -5.09 7.86 9.87
N ASN A 143 -6.34 7.76 10.33
CA ASN A 143 -6.72 6.67 11.21
C ASN A 143 -6.56 5.32 10.50
N ILE A 144 -6.19 4.32 11.28
CA ILE A 144 -6.06 2.94 10.81
C ILE A 144 -7.17 2.13 11.47
N SER A 145 -7.92 1.39 10.64
CA SER A 145 -8.98 0.53 11.14
C SER A 145 -8.42 -0.63 11.95
N PRO A 146 -9.05 -1.05 13.06
CA PRO A 146 -8.57 -2.14 13.91
C PRO A 146 -8.29 -3.45 13.17
N ILE A 147 -8.99 -3.76 12.07
CA ILE A 147 -8.80 -5.01 11.31
C ILE A 147 -7.47 -5.06 10.54
N VAL A 148 -6.87 -3.90 10.27
CA VAL A 148 -5.57 -3.76 9.57
C VAL A 148 -4.53 -3.03 10.41
N ALA A 149 -4.86 -2.71 11.66
CA ALA A 149 -3.97 -2.01 12.57
C ALA A 149 -2.66 -2.79 12.78
N PRO A 150 -1.51 -2.09 12.87
CA PRO A 150 -0.25 -2.70 13.23
C PRO A 150 -0.34 -3.46 14.56
N GLN A 151 0.28 -4.63 14.62
CA GLN A 151 0.36 -5.49 15.80
C GLN A 151 1.78 -5.49 16.39
N PRO A 152 1.95 -5.92 17.65
CA PRO A 152 3.28 -6.11 18.22
C PRO A 152 4.15 -7.01 17.32
N GLY A 153 5.32 -6.50 16.92
CA GLY A 153 6.24 -7.18 16.00
C GLY A 153 6.22 -6.64 14.58
N ASP A 154 5.18 -5.90 14.19
CA ASP A 154 5.15 -5.20 12.90
C ASP A 154 6.01 -3.93 12.95
N TYR A 155 6.50 -3.51 11.79
CA TYR A 155 7.27 -2.28 11.65
C TYR A 155 6.41 -1.13 11.14
N PHE A 156 6.58 0.06 11.72
CA PHE A 156 5.83 1.26 11.34
C PHE A 156 6.79 2.39 10.92
N ILE A 157 6.68 2.79 9.65
CA ILE A 157 7.46 3.86 9.02
C ILE A 157 6.55 5.03 8.71
N ARG A 158 6.83 6.17 9.35
CA ARG A 158 6.20 7.44 9.02
C ARG A 158 6.88 8.04 7.80
N LYS A 159 6.09 8.47 6.82
CA LYS A 159 6.52 9.17 5.60
C LYS A 159 5.77 10.48 5.44
N HIS A 160 6.27 11.39 4.61
CA HIS A 160 5.69 12.73 4.43
C HIS A 160 5.62 13.18 2.95
N PHE A 161 6.16 12.35 2.05
CA PHE A 161 6.00 12.47 0.61
C PHE A 161 5.35 11.20 0.06
N TYR A 162 5.17 11.14 -1.26
CA TYR A 162 4.50 10.00 -1.90
C TYR A 162 5.23 8.68 -1.64
N SER A 163 6.52 8.60 -1.96
CA SER A 163 7.32 7.41 -1.73
C SER A 163 7.56 7.15 -0.24
N GLY A 164 7.39 5.90 0.18
CA GLY A 164 7.77 5.41 1.50
C GLY A 164 9.27 5.42 1.75
N PHE A 165 10.12 5.53 0.72
CA PHE A 165 11.58 5.57 0.83
C PHE A 165 12.12 6.98 1.00
N LYS A 166 11.43 7.98 0.42
CA LYS A 166 11.93 9.35 0.37
C LYS A 166 12.02 9.97 1.76
N ASP A 167 13.25 10.20 2.20
CA ASP A 167 13.60 10.83 3.49
C ASP A 167 13.00 10.07 4.70
N THR A 168 12.94 8.73 4.62
CA THR A 168 12.49 7.85 5.71
C THR A 168 13.56 6.82 6.07
N ARG A 169 13.29 6.00 7.09
CA ARG A 169 14.13 4.87 7.49
C ARG A 169 13.76 3.54 6.80
N LEU A 170 12.90 3.54 5.79
CA LEU A 170 12.37 2.31 5.16
C LEU A 170 13.48 1.44 4.56
N ASP A 171 14.35 1.99 3.70
CA ASP A 171 15.43 1.22 3.07
C ASP A 171 16.40 0.64 4.13
N THR A 172 16.82 1.45 5.10
CA THR A 172 17.66 1.00 6.20
C THR A 172 17.04 -0.15 6.97
N LEU A 173 15.74 -0.08 7.27
CA LEU A 173 15.01 -1.15 7.93
C LEU A 173 15.03 -2.44 7.08
N LEU A 174 14.62 -2.34 5.81
CA LEU A 174 14.52 -3.50 4.92
C LEU A 174 15.87 -4.19 4.72
N ARG A 175 16.95 -3.42 4.56
CA ARG A 175 18.32 -3.95 4.46
C ARG A 175 18.78 -4.63 5.74
N ASN A 176 18.45 -4.08 6.91
CA ASN A 176 18.80 -4.69 8.20
C ASN A 176 18.01 -5.99 8.46
N LEU A 177 16.83 -6.12 7.87
CA LEU A 177 16.05 -7.36 7.83
C LEU A 177 16.51 -8.33 6.72
N ASP A 178 17.52 -7.94 5.94
CA ASP A 178 18.01 -8.64 4.76
C ASP A 178 16.93 -8.95 3.70
N VAL A 179 15.93 -8.08 3.60
CA VAL A 179 14.82 -8.21 2.64
C VAL A 179 15.31 -7.96 1.22
N ARG A 180 14.81 -8.76 0.28
CA ARG A 180 15.05 -8.68 -1.17
C ARG A 180 13.78 -8.68 -1.99
N THR A 181 12.69 -9.25 -1.45
CA THR A 181 11.39 -9.29 -2.11
C THR A 181 10.34 -8.53 -1.30
N LEU A 182 9.55 -7.69 -1.96
CA LEU A 182 8.45 -6.96 -1.35
C LEU A 182 7.12 -7.39 -1.98
N PHE A 183 6.22 -7.91 -1.14
CA PHE A 183 4.81 -8.06 -1.48
C PHE A 183 4.09 -6.77 -1.12
N CYS A 184 3.65 -6.02 -2.13
CA CYS A 184 3.14 -4.66 -1.96
C CYS A 184 1.62 -4.62 -2.10
N ALA A 185 0.97 -3.94 -1.15
CA ALA A 185 -0.47 -3.68 -1.15
C ALA A 185 -0.76 -2.29 -0.55
N GLY A 186 -1.98 -1.81 -0.77
CA GLY A 186 -2.45 -0.53 -0.24
C GLY A 186 -2.60 0.53 -1.31
N PHE A 187 -2.34 1.78 -0.94
CA PHE A 187 -2.85 2.92 -1.68
C PHE A 187 -1.90 4.13 -1.69
N ASP A 188 -2.14 5.14 -2.52
CA ASP A 188 -2.90 5.08 -3.76
C ASP A 188 -2.04 4.42 -4.86
N ALA A 189 -2.63 3.53 -5.65
CA ALA A 189 -1.96 2.76 -6.69
C ALA A 189 -1.23 3.63 -7.72
N SER A 190 -1.74 4.83 -8.01
CA SER A 190 -1.20 5.80 -8.97
C SER A 190 -0.26 6.85 -8.37
N VAL A 191 -0.17 6.92 -7.03
CA VAL A 191 0.62 7.93 -6.32
C VAL A 191 1.55 7.28 -5.28
N CYS A 192 1.13 7.17 -4.02
CA CYS A 192 2.02 6.76 -2.93
C CYS A 192 2.56 5.34 -3.12
N LEU A 193 1.69 4.40 -3.49
CA LEU A 193 2.10 3.03 -3.76
C LEU A 193 3.00 2.99 -5.00
N LEU A 194 2.64 3.69 -6.09
CA LEU A 194 3.46 3.73 -7.31
C LEU A 194 4.87 4.25 -7.06
N CYS A 195 4.98 5.42 -6.42
CA CYS A 195 6.26 6.03 -6.09
C CYS A 195 7.10 5.13 -5.17
N THR A 196 6.45 4.45 -4.22
CA THR A 196 7.14 3.50 -3.33
C THR A 196 7.65 2.28 -4.11
N ILE A 197 6.87 1.76 -5.05
CA ILE A 197 7.26 0.63 -5.90
C ILE A 197 8.38 0.99 -6.87
N ILE A 198 8.34 2.19 -7.48
CA ILE A 198 9.42 2.70 -8.33
C ILE A 198 10.72 2.77 -7.52
N ASP A 199 10.71 3.41 -6.35
CA ASP A 199 11.92 3.52 -5.52
C ASP A 199 12.41 2.14 -5.05
N ALA A 200 11.49 1.22 -4.70
CA ALA A 200 11.86 -0.15 -4.35
C ALA A 200 12.60 -0.86 -5.51
N PHE A 201 12.06 -0.75 -6.72
CA PHE A 201 12.66 -1.33 -7.91
C PHE A 201 14.04 -0.71 -8.20
N GLU A 202 14.16 0.62 -8.15
CA GLU A 202 15.44 1.32 -8.36
C GLU A 202 16.49 0.99 -7.28
N LEU A 203 16.05 0.61 -6.08
CA LEU A 203 16.89 0.13 -4.98
C LEU A 203 17.21 -1.38 -5.06
N ASN A 204 16.82 -2.06 -6.14
CA ASN A 204 17.01 -3.51 -6.40
C ASN A 204 16.20 -4.45 -5.48
N TYR A 205 15.03 -4.02 -4.99
CA TYR A 205 14.06 -4.96 -4.44
C TYR A 205 13.25 -5.60 -5.58
N GLN A 206 13.03 -6.90 -5.51
CA GLN A 206 12.03 -7.57 -6.34
C GLN A 206 10.64 -7.20 -5.83
N VAL A 207 9.80 -6.65 -6.70
CA VAL A 207 8.44 -6.23 -6.33
C VAL A 207 7.41 -7.23 -6.85
N VAL A 208 6.49 -7.60 -5.97
CA VAL A 208 5.29 -8.38 -6.30
C VAL A 208 4.06 -7.60 -5.81
N LEU A 209 3.25 -7.10 -6.75
CA LEU A 209 2.03 -6.35 -6.45
C LEU A 209 0.86 -7.30 -6.15
N LEU A 210 0.12 -7.07 -5.07
CA LEU A 210 -1.18 -7.72 -4.86
C LEU A 210 -2.25 -6.94 -5.64
N ARG A 211 -2.53 -7.34 -6.88
CA ARG A 211 -3.31 -6.53 -7.85
C ARG A 211 -4.78 -6.29 -7.47
N ASP A 212 -5.34 -7.11 -6.59
CA ASP A 212 -6.71 -6.96 -6.05
C ASP A 212 -6.74 -6.23 -4.69
N ALA A 213 -5.56 -5.90 -4.14
CA ALA A 213 -5.37 -5.22 -2.87
C ALA A 213 -4.91 -3.76 -3.03
N VAL A 214 -5.25 -3.14 -4.17
CA VAL A 214 -4.80 -1.79 -4.55
C VAL A 214 -5.89 -1.04 -5.30
N ARG A 215 -5.83 0.30 -5.26
CA ARG A 215 -6.75 1.18 -6.00
C ARG A 215 -6.13 2.54 -6.26
N ALA A 216 -6.41 3.11 -7.43
CA ALA A 216 -6.11 4.49 -7.75
C ALA A 216 -7.31 5.43 -7.50
N ILE A 217 -7.05 6.73 -7.36
CA ILE A 217 -8.08 7.76 -7.38
C ILE A 217 -8.58 7.86 -8.82
N GLU A 218 -9.81 7.39 -9.01
CA GLU A 218 -10.51 7.45 -10.29
C GLU A 218 -11.17 8.83 -10.42
N ILE A 219 -10.94 9.49 -11.55
CA ILE A 219 -11.75 10.66 -11.95
C ILE A 219 -13.05 10.16 -12.60
N PRO A 220 -14.11 10.99 -12.67
CA PRO A 220 -15.42 10.55 -13.16
C PRO A 220 -15.40 9.85 -14.52
N GLU A 221 -14.49 10.28 -15.40
CA GLU A 221 -14.30 9.70 -16.73
C GLU A 221 -13.79 8.25 -16.66
N ASP A 222 -12.90 7.93 -15.72
CA ASP A 222 -12.35 6.59 -15.54
C ASP A 222 -13.32 5.66 -14.79
N GLU A 223 -14.11 6.21 -13.86
CA GLU A 223 -15.20 5.47 -13.18
C GLU A 223 -16.24 4.99 -14.18
N ALA A 224 -16.60 5.83 -15.16
CA ALA A 224 -17.59 5.53 -16.19
C ALA A 224 -17.22 4.33 -17.10
N ILE A 225 -15.93 3.95 -17.13
CA ILE A 225 -15.41 2.83 -17.91
C ILE A 225 -14.86 1.69 -17.03
N GLY A 226 -15.30 1.63 -15.77
CA GLY A 226 -15.03 0.50 -14.88
C GLY A 226 -13.71 0.60 -14.14
N TYR A 227 -13.35 1.80 -13.65
CA TYR A 227 -12.11 2.05 -12.90
C TYR A 227 -10.84 1.83 -13.73
N SER A 228 -10.85 2.35 -14.95
CA SER A 228 -9.80 2.06 -15.92
C SER A 228 -8.43 2.60 -15.53
N PHE A 229 -8.36 3.58 -14.63
CA PHE A 229 -7.09 4.14 -14.20
C PHE A 229 -6.34 3.16 -13.32
N THR A 230 -7.01 2.50 -12.37
CA THR A 230 -6.44 1.42 -11.56
C THR A 230 -5.89 0.30 -12.46
N ASP A 231 -6.68 -0.18 -13.41
CA ASP A 231 -6.26 -1.21 -14.36
C ASP A 231 -5.04 -0.79 -15.19
N ARG A 232 -5.01 0.48 -15.61
CA ARG A 232 -3.91 1.03 -16.39
C ARG A 232 -2.62 1.08 -15.57
N ILE A 233 -2.71 1.44 -14.30
CA ILE A 233 -1.56 1.52 -13.40
C ILE A 233 -1.04 0.13 -13.05
N ILE A 234 -1.91 -0.84 -12.74
CA ILE A 234 -1.53 -2.24 -12.53
C ILE A 234 -0.75 -2.76 -13.74
N LYS A 235 -1.30 -2.55 -14.95
CA LYS A 235 -0.65 -2.97 -16.19
C LYS A 235 0.71 -2.29 -16.42
N TRP A 236 0.85 -1.03 -16.00
CA TRP A 236 2.11 -0.32 -16.09
C TRP A 236 3.16 -0.90 -15.14
N ILE A 237 2.79 -1.16 -13.88
CA ILE A 237 3.64 -1.85 -12.90
C ILE A 237 4.07 -3.21 -13.44
N GLU A 238 3.11 -4.00 -13.93
CA GLU A 238 3.36 -5.31 -14.57
C GLU A 238 4.27 -5.21 -15.80
N SER A 239 4.33 -4.07 -16.47
CA SER A 239 5.17 -3.90 -17.67
C SER A 239 6.59 -3.40 -17.39
N MET A 240 6.79 -2.70 -16.27
CA MET A 240 8.02 -1.94 -16.02
C MET A 240 8.73 -2.29 -14.71
N LEU A 241 8.01 -2.76 -13.68
CA LEU A 241 8.51 -2.75 -12.31
C LEU A 241 8.47 -4.10 -11.60
N GLY A 242 7.61 -5.04 -12.02
CA GLY A 242 7.59 -6.36 -11.40
C GLY A 242 6.41 -7.22 -11.78
N TYR A 243 6.21 -8.28 -10.98
CA TYR A 243 5.10 -9.20 -11.14
C TYR A 243 3.88 -8.72 -10.35
N SER A 244 2.71 -9.23 -10.71
CA SER A 244 1.52 -9.15 -9.86
C SER A 244 0.95 -10.53 -9.55
N ILE A 245 0.37 -10.65 -8.37
CA ILE A 245 -0.42 -11.79 -7.91
C ILE A 245 -1.75 -11.30 -7.31
N THR A 246 -2.74 -12.17 -7.18
CA THR A 246 -3.93 -11.93 -6.34
C THR A 246 -3.60 -12.12 -4.87
N THR A 247 -4.44 -11.58 -4.00
CA THR A 247 -4.42 -11.86 -2.56
C THR A 247 -4.61 -13.36 -2.30
N LYS A 248 -5.44 -14.04 -3.11
CA LYS A 248 -5.63 -15.49 -3.01
C LYS A 248 -4.34 -16.25 -3.34
N GLU A 249 -3.65 -15.88 -4.41
CA GLU A 249 -2.34 -16.44 -4.78
C GLU A 249 -1.30 -16.18 -3.67
N PHE A 250 -1.31 -15.00 -3.05
CA PHE A 250 -0.44 -14.69 -1.90
C PHE A 250 -0.76 -15.57 -0.67
N ILE A 251 -2.04 -15.81 -0.39
CA ILE A 251 -2.47 -16.75 0.65
C ILE A 251 -1.97 -18.16 0.36
N ASP A 252 -2.01 -18.60 -0.89
CA ASP A 252 -1.52 -19.93 -1.27
C ASP A 252 0.00 -20.06 -1.09
N VAL A 253 0.75 -18.99 -1.43
CA VAL A 253 2.19 -18.91 -1.16
C VAL A 253 2.47 -19.02 0.34
N THR A 254 1.77 -18.25 1.18
CA THR A 254 1.96 -18.27 2.64
C THR A 254 1.43 -19.55 3.29
N ALA A 255 0.43 -20.21 2.70
CA ALA A 255 -0.10 -21.50 3.16
C ALA A 255 0.91 -22.65 3.04
N SER A 256 1.89 -22.52 2.13
CA SER A 256 3.02 -23.45 2.06
C SER A 256 3.96 -23.37 3.28
N ILE A 257 3.87 -22.28 4.05
CA ILE A 257 4.64 -22.03 5.27
C ILE A 257 3.83 -22.32 6.53
N ASP A 258 2.59 -21.83 6.56
CA ASP A 258 1.65 -22.09 7.65
C ASP A 258 0.28 -22.43 7.07
N SER A 259 -0.14 -23.68 7.24
CA SER A 259 -1.38 -24.20 6.65
C SER A 259 -2.65 -23.48 7.12
N GLU A 260 -2.61 -22.75 8.26
CA GLU A 260 -3.74 -21.95 8.71
C GLU A 260 -4.00 -20.75 7.78
N ALA A 261 -2.98 -20.27 7.06
CA ALA A 261 -3.16 -19.20 6.06
C ALA A 261 -4.12 -19.64 4.95
N GLY A 262 -4.08 -20.91 4.53
CA GLY A 262 -4.96 -21.46 3.50
C GLY A 262 -6.44 -21.52 3.88
N LYS A 263 -6.78 -21.27 5.16
CA LYS A 263 -8.18 -21.19 5.64
C LYS A 263 -8.76 -19.78 5.57
N LEU A 264 -7.95 -18.79 5.19
CA LEU A 264 -8.40 -17.40 5.06
C LEU A 264 -9.28 -17.23 3.83
N VAL A 265 -10.34 -16.44 3.99
CA VAL A 265 -11.28 -16.11 2.92
C VAL A 265 -10.91 -14.75 2.35
N VAL A 266 -10.95 -14.65 1.03
CA VAL A 266 -10.80 -13.42 0.25
C VAL A 266 -12.16 -13.17 -0.41
N GLY A 267 -12.60 -11.91 -0.45
CA GLY A 267 -13.90 -11.53 -1.01
C GLY A 267 -13.91 -11.37 -2.52
#